data_AF-A0A645FFT8-F1
#
_entry.id   AF-A0A645FFT8-F1
#
_cell.length_a   1.000
_cell.length_b   1.000
_cell.length_c   1.000
_cell.angle_alpha   90.00
_cell.angle_beta   90.00
_cell.angle_gamma   90.00
#
_symmetry.space_group_name_H-M   'P 1'
#
loop_
_entity.id
_entity.type
_entity.pdbx_description
1 polymer ?
#
loop_
_entity_poly.entity_id
_entity_poly.type
_entity_poly.pdbx_seq_one_letter_code
_entity_poly.pdbx_strand_id
1 'polypeptide(L)'
;MENYGDAKAKIYANQDEDGYYIANYDDPASFRLSKGCKKAKVVPFSRKEKLAYGAFVADGRIVIINDAGDLIPLCRVDELKIPGNHNLENALAAAAISYFAGIDPEVISDTLRDFRGVEHRLEYCGQVDGVRFVNDSKGTNPDSTIKAITSYERPIVLIAGGYEKQSDFTEMIEYATKNVKALVLLGQTAEKIETTAKEHGINNISKVEDMEAAVKKAYEIAESGDVVLLSPACASWDMYPNFEARGLDFKENIYKL
;
A
#
# COMPACT_ATOMS: atom_id res chain seq x y z
N MET A 1 6.36 -19.67 10.06
CA MET A 1 6.16 -19.44 8.61
C MET A 1 5.23 -20.46 7.98
N GLU A 2 5.44 -21.77 8.17
CA GLU A 2 4.58 -22.82 7.61
C GLU A 2 3.09 -22.68 8.02
N ASN A 3 2.80 -22.60 9.34
CA ASN A 3 1.43 -22.37 9.83
C ASN A 3 0.74 -21.13 9.25
N TYR A 4 1.49 -20.08 8.90
CA TYR A 4 0.95 -18.86 8.29
C TYR A 4 0.58 -19.10 6.81
N GLY A 5 1.42 -19.84 6.09
CA GLY A 5 1.12 -20.29 4.72
C GLY A 5 -0.12 -21.18 4.69
N ASP A 6 -0.18 -22.18 5.57
CA ASP A 6 -1.32 -23.10 5.67
C ASP A 6 -2.62 -22.37 6.01
N ALA A 7 -2.56 -21.37 6.90
CA ALA A 7 -3.70 -20.53 7.23
C ALA A 7 -4.23 -19.77 5.99
N LYS A 8 -3.35 -19.22 5.15
CA LYS A 8 -3.75 -18.57 3.88
C LYS A 8 -4.30 -19.56 2.86
N ALA A 9 -3.69 -20.74 2.79
CA ALA A 9 -4.07 -21.79 1.85
C ALA A 9 -5.50 -22.31 2.08
N LYS A 10 -6.07 -22.13 3.28
CA LYS A 10 -7.49 -22.41 3.55
C LYS A 10 -8.46 -21.65 2.65
N ILE A 11 -8.05 -20.60 1.95
CA ILE A 11 -8.92 -19.84 1.04
C ILE A 11 -9.58 -20.71 -0.04
N TYR A 12 -8.90 -21.78 -0.50
CA TYR A 12 -9.46 -22.70 -1.50
C TYR A 12 -10.23 -23.88 -0.89
N ALA A 13 -10.39 -23.96 0.44
CA ALA A 13 -10.95 -25.15 1.10
C ALA A 13 -12.39 -25.48 0.68
N ASN A 14 -13.16 -24.45 0.30
CA ASN A 14 -14.55 -24.57 -0.14
C ASN A 14 -14.73 -24.41 -1.65
N GLN A 15 -13.65 -24.30 -2.42
CA GLN A 15 -13.74 -24.24 -3.88
C GLN A 15 -14.04 -25.63 -4.46
N ASP A 16 -14.75 -25.66 -5.58
CA ASP A 16 -15.07 -26.85 -6.36
C ASP A 16 -14.35 -26.82 -7.73
N GLU A 17 -14.72 -27.73 -8.62
CA GLU A 17 -14.09 -27.92 -9.93
C GLU A 17 -14.35 -26.77 -10.91
N ASP A 18 -15.41 -25.98 -10.67
CA ASP A 18 -15.75 -24.79 -11.46
C ASP A 18 -15.04 -23.53 -10.94
N GLY A 19 -14.38 -23.61 -9.78
CA GLY A 19 -13.64 -22.51 -9.17
C GLY A 19 -12.25 -22.31 -9.76
N TYR A 20 -11.73 -21.09 -9.62
CA TYR A 20 -10.35 -20.75 -9.97
C TYR A 20 -9.55 -20.33 -8.72
N TYR A 21 -8.31 -20.81 -8.61
CA TYR A 21 -7.36 -20.39 -7.59
C TYR A 21 -6.19 -19.66 -8.23
N ILE A 22 -6.13 -18.33 -8.03
CA ILE A 22 -5.09 -17.49 -8.61
C ILE A 22 -3.83 -17.53 -7.73
N ALA A 23 -2.68 -17.89 -8.31
CA ALA A 23 -1.43 -18.10 -7.57
C ALA A 23 -0.23 -17.37 -8.20
N ASN A 24 0.60 -16.74 -7.36
CA ASN A 24 1.80 -16.05 -7.82
C ASN A 24 2.89 -17.06 -8.18
N TYR A 25 3.23 -17.17 -9.46
CA TYR A 25 4.26 -18.08 -9.96
C TYR A 25 5.68 -17.60 -9.62
N ASP A 26 5.87 -16.29 -9.44
CA ASP A 26 7.18 -15.68 -9.17
C ASP A 26 7.63 -15.80 -7.72
N ASP A 27 6.72 -16.22 -6.83
CA ASP A 27 6.98 -16.55 -5.42
C ASP A 27 6.86 -18.06 -5.22
N PRO A 28 7.99 -18.80 -5.15
CA PRO A 28 7.97 -20.25 -4.96
C PRO A 28 7.28 -20.72 -3.68
N ALA A 29 7.27 -19.90 -2.62
CA ALA A 29 6.60 -20.25 -1.36
C ALA A 29 5.08 -20.15 -1.53
N SER A 30 4.60 -19.07 -2.15
CA SER A 30 3.18 -18.90 -2.49
C SER A 30 2.72 -19.97 -3.49
N PHE A 31 3.45 -20.15 -4.60
CA PHE A 31 3.07 -21.09 -5.64
C PHE A 31 3.02 -22.53 -5.14
N ARG A 32 3.90 -22.93 -4.21
CA ARG A 32 3.89 -24.27 -3.63
C ARG A 32 2.57 -24.59 -2.92
N LEU A 33 1.89 -23.61 -2.32
CA LEU A 33 0.60 -23.79 -1.65
C LEU A 33 -0.50 -24.23 -2.63
N SER A 34 -0.39 -23.87 -3.92
CA SER A 34 -1.34 -24.31 -4.95
C SER A 34 -1.44 -25.83 -5.09
N LYS A 35 -0.39 -26.58 -4.71
CA LYS A 35 -0.41 -28.06 -4.71
C LYS A 35 -1.50 -28.64 -3.79
N GLY A 36 -1.91 -27.89 -2.77
CA GLY A 36 -2.98 -28.28 -1.86
C GLY A 36 -4.38 -27.98 -2.40
N CYS A 37 -4.51 -27.14 -3.43
CA CYS A 37 -5.77 -26.90 -4.12
C CYS A 37 -6.05 -28.10 -5.05
N LYS A 38 -7.01 -28.95 -4.66
CA LYS A 38 -7.32 -30.21 -5.37
C LYS A 38 -8.53 -30.15 -6.28
N LYS A 39 -9.42 -29.17 -6.05
CA LYS A 39 -10.70 -29.04 -6.75
C LYS A 39 -10.66 -27.92 -7.77
N ALA A 40 -10.34 -26.71 -7.32
CA ALA A 40 -10.28 -25.53 -8.18
C ALA A 40 -9.14 -25.61 -9.20
N LYS A 41 -9.35 -24.96 -10.34
CA LYS A 41 -8.32 -24.79 -11.36
C LYS A 41 -7.30 -23.74 -10.93
N VAL A 42 -6.03 -24.14 -10.83
CA VAL A 42 -4.94 -23.21 -10.48
C VAL A 42 -4.60 -22.33 -11.69
N VAL A 43 -4.75 -21.02 -11.53
CA VAL A 43 -4.38 -20.01 -12.53
C VAL A 43 -3.10 -19.31 -12.04
N PRO A 44 -1.94 -19.59 -12.65
CA PRO A 44 -0.72 -18.88 -12.31
C PRO A 44 -0.73 -17.45 -12.86
N PHE A 45 0.01 -16.57 -12.19
CA PHE A 45 0.44 -15.31 -12.81
C PHE A 45 1.93 -15.05 -12.61
N SER A 46 2.56 -14.38 -13.57
CA SER A 46 3.99 -14.07 -13.54
C SER A 46 4.32 -12.77 -14.27
N ARG A 47 5.14 -11.92 -13.68
CA ARG A 47 5.76 -10.79 -14.40
C ARG A 47 7.12 -11.14 -15.01
N LYS A 48 7.70 -12.29 -14.67
CA LYS A 48 9.05 -12.70 -15.09
C LYS A 48 9.02 -13.69 -16.25
N GLU A 49 8.04 -14.59 -16.27
CA GLU A 49 7.97 -15.74 -17.15
C GLU A 49 6.78 -15.65 -18.10
N LYS A 50 6.96 -16.09 -19.35
CA LYS A 50 5.84 -16.34 -20.26
C LYS A 50 5.18 -17.66 -19.87
N LEU A 51 3.87 -17.65 -19.63
CA LEU A 51 3.11 -18.81 -19.17
C LEU A 51 2.31 -19.42 -20.32
N ALA A 52 2.02 -20.72 -20.24
CA ALA A 52 1.14 -21.40 -21.18
C ALA A 52 -0.36 -21.26 -20.82
N TYR A 53 -0.65 -20.72 -19.64
CA TYR A 53 -1.99 -20.54 -19.07
C TYR A 53 -1.91 -19.49 -17.96
N GLY A 54 -2.96 -18.68 -17.78
CA GLY A 54 -3.03 -17.64 -16.76
C GLY A 54 -2.49 -16.27 -17.22
N ALA A 55 -2.18 -15.38 -16.28
CA ALA A 55 -1.85 -13.99 -16.57
C ALA A 55 -0.35 -13.70 -16.51
N PHE A 56 0.23 -13.08 -17.53
CA PHE A 56 1.66 -12.78 -17.53
C PHE A 56 2.02 -11.55 -18.38
N VAL A 57 3.30 -11.19 -18.35
CA VAL A 57 3.83 -10.13 -19.21
C VAL A 57 4.45 -10.75 -20.46
N ALA A 58 3.97 -10.34 -21.64
CA ALA A 58 4.55 -10.69 -22.92
C ALA A 58 4.78 -9.43 -23.74
N ASP A 59 6.03 -9.21 -24.15
CA ASP A 59 6.41 -8.13 -25.08
C ASP A 59 5.92 -6.74 -24.61
N GLY A 60 6.03 -6.50 -23.31
CA GLY A 60 5.63 -5.25 -22.65
C GLY A 60 4.13 -5.09 -22.40
N ARG A 61 3.32 -6.15 -22.62
CA ARG A 61 1.87 -6.15 -22.38
C ARG A 61 1.47 -7.15 -21.31
N ILE A 62 0.42 -6.80 -20.58
CA ILE A 62 -0.32 -7.76 -19.75
C ILE A 62 -1.18 -8.61 -20.69
N VAL A 63 -1.04 -9.94 -20.56
CA VAL A 63 -1.78 -10.91 -21.36
C VAL A 63 -2.39 -11.99 -20.47
N ILE A 64 -3.48 -12.59 -20.91
CA ILE A 64 -4.09 -13.77 -20.30
C ILE A 64 -4.17 -14.88 -21.35
N ILE A 65 -3.79 -16.10 -20.98
CA ILE A 65 -4.15 -17.30 -21.74
C ILE A 65 -5.25 -18.04 -20.98
N ASN A 66 -6.43 -18.16 -21.61
CA ASN A 66 -7.63 -18.73 -21.00
C ASN A 66 -7.69 -20.26 -21.13
N ASP A 67 -8.82 -20.86 -20.73
CA ASP A 67 -9.06 -22.30 -20.80
C ASP A 67 -9.09 -22.88 -22.22
N ALA A 68 -9.48 -22.07 -23.20
CA ALA A 68 -9.49 -22.42 -24.61
C ALA A 68 -8.11 -22.27 -25.28
N GLY A 69 -7.13 -21.69 -24.57
CA GLY A 69 -5.81 -21.39 -25.10
C GLY A 69 -5.73 -20.07 -25.88
N ASP A 70 -6.78 -19.24 -25.83
CA ASP A 70 -6.77 -17.94 -26.49
C ASP A 70 -5.84 -16.99 -25.76
N LEU A 71 -5.00 -16.28 -26.53
CA LEU A 71 -4.16 -15.21 -26.01
C LEU A 71 -4.93 -13.89 -26.05
N ILE A 72 -5.19 -13.33 -24.88
CA ILE A 72 -6.01 -12.14 -24.67
C ILE A 72 -5.10 -11.01 -24.19
N PRO A 73 -4.71 -10.09 -25.08
CA PRO A 73 -3.96 -8.92 -24.67
C PRO A 73 -4.89 -7.93 -23.95
N LEU A 74 -4.41 -7.37 -22.85
CA LEU A 74 -5.10 -6.30 -22.12
C LEU A 74 -4.46 -4.95 -22.47
N CYS A 75 -3.71 -4.35 -21.54
CA CYS A 75 -2.97 -3.11 -21.77
C CYS A 75 -1.45 -3.33 -21.75
N ARG A 76 -0.69 -2.32 -22.17
CA ARG A 76 0.75 -2.27 -21.97
C ARG A 76 1.08 -1.99 -20.51
N VAL A 77 2.25 -2.44 -20.07
CA VAL A 77 2.75 -2.19 -18.71
C VAL A 77 3.02 -0.70 -18.47
N ASP A 78 3.46 0.03 -19.51
CA ASP A 78 3.72 1.47 -19.45
C ASP A 78 2.45 2.34 -19.48
N GLU A 79 1.27 1.74 -19.70
CA GLU A 79 -0.02 2.42 -19.57
C GLU A 79 -0.57 2.37 -18.13
N LEU A 80 0.03 1.58 -17.23
CA LEU A 80 -0.36 1.56 -15.82
C LEU A 80 0.06 2.86 -15.13
N LYS A 81 -0.87 3.49 -14.41
CA LYS A 81 -0.61 4.71 -13.62
C LYS A 81 0.03 4.41 -12.26
N ILE A 82 0.10 3.14 -11.85
CA ILE A 82 0.69 2.68 -10.59
C ILE A 82 2.11 2.14 -10.80
N PRO A 83 3.18 2.87 -10.43
CA PRO A 83 4.54 2.46 -10.72
C PRO A 83 5.00 1.29 -9.84
N GLY A 84 5.95 0.51 -10.35
CA GLY A 84 6.71 -0.50 -9.59
C GLY A 84 6.30 -1.95 -9.81
N ASN A 85 7.28 -2.85 -9.66
CA ASN A 85 7.11 -4.29 -9.94
C ASN A 85 6.02 -4.96 -9.08
N HIS A 86 5.87 -4.55 -7.83
CA HIS A 86 4.83 -5.08 -6.94
C HIS A 86 3.42 -4.67 -7.40
N ASN A 87 3.27 -3.47 -7.99
CA ASN A 87 2.01 -3.01 -8.55
C ASN A 87 1.67 -3.74 -9.85
N LEU A 88 2.68 -4.08 -10.66
CA LEU A 88 2.50 -4.96 -11.81
C LEU A 88 2.07 -6.38 -11.39
N GLU A 89 2.66 -6.95 -10.33
CA GLU A 89 2.20 -8.23 -9.76
C GLU A 89 0.73 -8.15 -9.30
N ASN A 90 0.35 -7.06 -8.63
CA ASN A 90 -1.04 -6.83 -8.23
C ASN A 90 -1.98 -6.69 -9.43
N ALA A 91 -1.56 -6.00 -10.49
CA ALA A 91 -2.33 -5.83 -11.71
C ALA A 91 -2.56 -7.17 -12.43
N LEU A 92 -1.53 -8.03 -12.52
CA LEU A 92 -1.63 -9.37 -13.09
C LEU A 92 -2.61 -10.25 -12.29
N ALA A 93 -2.50 -10.23 -10.96
CA ALA A 93 -3.42 -10.96 -10.09
C ALA A 93 -4.86 -10.47 -10.26
N ALA A 94 -5.09 -9.14 -10.24
CA ALA A 94 -6.41 -8.56 -10.42
C ALA A 94 -7.00 -8.85 -11.79
N ALA A 95 -6.20 -8.79 -12.85
CA ALA A 95 -6.61 -9.14 -14.20
C ALA A 95 -7.02 -10.62 -14.31
N ALA A 96 -6.23 -11.53 -13.75
CA ALA A 96 -6.56 -12.95 -13.70
C ALA A 96 -7.87 -13.19 -12.93
N ILE A 97 -8.00 -12.65 -11.72
CA ILE A 97 -9.23 -12.78 -10.92
C ILE A 97 -10.45 -12.29 -11.71
N SER A 98 -10.36 -11.11 -12.32
CA SER A 98 -11.49 -10.48 -13.01
C SER A 98 -11.88 -11.26 -14.26
N TYR A 99 -10.90 -11.67 -15.07
CA TYR A 99 -11.16 -12.41 -16.31
C TYR A 99 -11.80 -13.77 -16.04
N PHE A 100 -11.23 -14.55 -15.10
CA PHE A 100 -11.76 -15.88 -14.76
C PHE A 100 -13.07 -15.80 -13.94
N ALA A 101 -13.43 -14.63 -13.41
CA ALA A 101 -14.76 -14.35 -12.87
C ALA A 101 -15.80 -13.95 -13.95
N GLY A 102 -15.40 -13.89 -15.22
CA GLY A 102 -16.28 -13.60 -16.35
C GLY A 102 -16.42 -12.11 -16.70
N ILE A 103 -15.50 -11.25 -16.25
CA ILE A 103 -15.49 -9.84 -16.64
C ILE A 103 -14.86 -9.69 -18.02
N ASP A 104 -15.47 -8.84 -18.86
CA ASP A 104 -15.02 -8.59 -20.22
C ASP A 104 -13.58 -8.01 -20.26
N PRO A 105 -12.70 -8.52 -21.16
CA PRO A 105 -11.32 -8.04 -21.29
C PRO A 105 -11.18 -6.53 -21.51
N GLU A 106 -12.10 -5.88 -22.23
CA GLU A 106 -12.07 -4.44 -22.47
C GLU A 106 -12.27 -3.67 -21.17
N VAL A 107 -13.23 -4.09 -20.33
CA VAL A 107 -13.49 -3.50 -19.00
C VAL A 107 -12.27 -3.64 -18.10
N ILE A 108 -11.62 -4.80 -18.12
CA ILE A 108 -10.38 -5.03 -17.36
C ILE A 108 -9.28 -4.09 -17.87
N SER A 109 -9.10 -4.00 -19.20
CA SER A 109 -8.08 -3.14 -19.81
C SER A 109 -8.29 -1.67 -19.51
N ASP A 110 -9.52 -1.16 -19.54
CA ASP A 110 -9.84 0.23 -19.20
C ASP A 110 -9.57 0.50 -17.72
N THR A 111 -10.03 -0.40 -16.85
CA THR A 111 -9.82 -0.28 -15.40
C THR A 111 -8.34 -0.25 -15.03
N LEU A 112 -7.52 -1.11 -15.65
CA LEU A 112 -6.07 -1.12 -15.44
C LEU A 112 -5.40 0.20 -15.86
N ARG A 113 -5.86 0.81 -16.96
CA ARG A 113 -5.34 2.12 -17.45
C ARG A 113 -5.79 3.28 -16.59
N ASP A 114 -6.96 3.19 -15.96
CA ASP A 114 -7.54 4.27 -15.18
C ASP A 114 -7.25 4.23 -13.68
N PHE A 115 -6.93 3.07 -13.14
CA PHE A 115 -6.64 2.89 -11.73
C PHE A 115 -5.41 3.70 -11.28
N ARG A 116 -5.63 4.67 -10.37
CA ARG A 116 -4.60 5.61 -9.88
C ARG A 116 -3.96 5.18 -8.56
N GLY A 117 -4.22 3.96 -8.10
CA GLY A 117 -3.83 3.50 -6.77
C GLY A 117 -5.01 3.49 -5.79
N VAL A 118 -4.71 3.07 -4.57
CA VAL A 118 -5.72 2.97 -3.49
C VAL A 118 -5.65 4.23 -2.66
N GLU A 119 -6.80 4.82 -2.39
CA GLU A 119 -6.94 5.92 -1.42
C GLU A 119 -6.28 5.54 -0.08
N HIS A 120 -5.66 6.51 0.58
CA HIS A 120 -4.97 6.33 1.86
C HIS A 120 -3.73 5.41 1.85
N ARG A 121 -3.18 5.06 0.67
CA ARG A 121 -1.89 4.34 0.54
C ARG A 121 -0.93 5.16 -0.32
N LEU A 122 -0.05 5.93 0.33
CA LEU A 122 0.84 6.90 -0.33
C LEU A 122 0.10 7.76 -1.37
N GLU A 123 -1.16 8.10 -1.08
CA GLU A 123 -2.03 8.86 -1.97
C GLU A 123 -1.54 10.30 -2.01
N TYR A 124 -1.21 10.80 -3.21
CA TYR A 124 -0.88 12.20 -3.38
C TYR A 124 -2.15 13.06 -3.31
N CYS A 125 -2.23 13.93 -2.30
CA CYS A 125 -3.41 14.74 -2.00
C CYS A 125 -3.31 16.19 -2.47
N GLY A 126 -2.27 16.53 -3.24
CA GLY A 126 -2.05 17.87 -3.77
C GLY A 126 -0.81 18.55 -3.21
N GLN A 127 -0.68 19.83 -3.53
CA GLN A 127 0.49 20.64 -3.18
C GLN A 127 0.04 22.08 -2.88
N VAL A 128 0.60 22.65 -1.81
CA VAL A 128 0.39 24.05 -1.39
C VAL A 128 1.76 24.69 -1.21
N ASP A 129 2.01 25.83 -1.84
CA ASP A 129 3.29 26.57 -1.78
C ASP A 129 4.54 25.70 -1.97
N GLY A 130 4.47 24.73 -2.88
CA GLY A 130 5.57 23.82 -3.18
C GLY A 130 5.70 22.62 -2.24
N VAL A 131 4.91 22.53 -1.18
CA VAL A 131 4.86 21.40 -0.23
C VAL A 131 3.87 20.34 -0.69
N ARG A 132 4.32 19.09 -0.84
CA ARG A 132 3.46 17.98 -1.26
C ARG A 132 2.79 17.33 -0.06
N PHE A 133 1.51 17.02 -0.17
CA PHE A 133 0.78 16.29 0.86
C PHE A 133 0.50 14.86 0.42
N VAL A 134 0.80 13.91 1.31
CA VAL A 134 0.68 12.48 1.02
C VAL A 134 -0.08 11.80 2.15
N ASN A 135 -1.18 11.13 1.79
CA ASN A 135 -2.03 10.36 2.68
C ASN A 135 -1.68 8.88 2.63
N ASP A 136 -1.08 8.40 3.71
CA ASP A 136 -0.80 6.99 3.98
C ASP A 136 -1.48 6.56 5.31
N SER A 137 -2.71 7.02 5.55
CA SER A 137 -3.46 6.68 6.77
C SER A 137 -3.63 5.17 6.99
N LYS A 138 -3.53 4.35 5.92
CA LYS A 138 -3.51 2.88 5.99
C LYS A 138 -2.22 2.31 6.60
N GLY A 139 -1.18 3.12 6.78
CA GLY A 139 0.05 2.80 7.50
C GLY A 139 -0.18 2.61 9.00
N THR A 140 -0.93 1.58 9.39
CA THR A 140 -1.38 1.37 10.78
C THR A 140 -0.38 0.58 11.64
N ASN A 141 0.87 0.43 11.20
CA ASN A 141 1.96 -0.23 11.91
C ASN A 141 3.33 0.37 11.51
N PRO A 142 4.37 0.24 12.37
CA PRO A 142 5.71 0.78 12.10
C PRO A 142 6.31 0.33 10.75
N ASP A 143 6.17 -0.94 10.38
CA ASP A 143 6.70 -1.48 9.11
C ASP A 143 6.13 -0.78 7.87
N SER A 144 4.85 -0.41 7.92
CA SER A 144 4.18 0.29 6.82
C SER A 144 4.71 1.72 6.72
N THR A 145 4.92 2.37 7.86
CA THR A 145 5.49 3.72 7.91
C THR A 145 6.95 3.75 7.48
N ILE A 146 7.76 2.73 7.77
CA ILE A 146 9.12 2.58 7.23
C ILE A 146 9.09 2.58 5.70
N LYS A 147 8.19 1.79 5.09
CA LYS A 147 8.03 1.76 3.62
C LYS A 147 7.59 3.12 3.06
N ALA A 148 6.76 3.85 3.79
CA ALA A 148 6.32 5.18 3.38
C ALA A 148 7.47 6.19 3.42
N ILE A 149 8.22 6.27 4.52
CA ILE A 149 9.38 7.16 4.68
C ILE A 149 10.43 6.90 3.60
N THR A 150 10.73 5.62 3.34
CA THR A 150 11.74 5.20 2.35
C THR A 150 11.31 5.34 0.90
N SER A 151 10.03 5.66 0.63
CA SER A 151 9.54 5.90 -0.72
C SER A 151 9.85 7.30 -1.27
N TYR A 152 10.37 8.20 -0.43
CA TYR A 152 10.72 9.56 -0.81
C TYR A 152 12.21 9.82 -0.63
N GLU A 153 12.82 10.48 -1.61
CA GLU A 153 14.20 10.98 -1.57
C GLU A 153 14.26 12.46 -1.13
N ARG A 154 13.14 13.00 -0.62
CA ARG A 154 12.95 14.40 -0.22
C ARG A 154 12.69 14.49 1.28
N PRO A 155 13.04 15.60 1.95
CA PRO A 155 12.77 15.77 3.37
C PRO A 155 11.27 15.63 3.69
N ILE A 156 10.98 14.95 4.80
CA ILE A 156 9.63 14.63 5.24
C ILE A 156 9.31 15.33 6.56
N VAL A 157 8.14 15.96 6.64
CA VAL A 157 7.47 16.24 7.91
C VAL A 157 6.43 15.14 8.13
N LEU A 158 6.68 14.27 9.11
CA LEU A 158 5.87 13.08 9.34
C LEU A 158 4.81 13.36 10.41
N ILE A 159 3.54 13.16 10.05
CA ILE A 159 2.43 13.13 10.99
C ILE A 159 2.23 11.68 11.45
N ALA A 160 2.43 11.42 12.74
CA ALA A 160 2.40 10.08 13.32
C ALA A 160 1.66 9.96 14.65
N GLY A 161 1.23 8.75 14.97
CA GLY A 161 0.56 8.41 16.22
C GLY A 161 -0.91 8.02 16.06
N GLY A 162 -1.49 7.56 17.17
CA GLY A 162 -2.84 7.02 17.25
C GLY A 162 -2.96 6.02 18.39
N TYR A 163 -3.78 4.99 18.19
CA TYR A 163 -4.13 3.99 19.18
C TYR A 163 -2.97 3.04 19.52
N GLU A 164 -2.73 2.82 20.82
CA GLU A 164 -1.65 1.97 21.32
C GLU A 164 -1.96 0.48 21.14
N LYS A 165 -1.02 -0.25 20.54
CA LYS A 165 -1.06 -1.71 20.36
C LYS A 165 0.20 -2.40 20.90
N GLN A 166 0.87 -1.76 21.86
CA GLN A 166 2.17 -2.15 22.38
C GLN A 166 3.25 -2.26 21.28
N SER A 167 3.19 -1.38 20.28
CA SER A 167 4.13 -1.39 19.16
C SER A 167 5.50 -0.87 19.57
N ASP A 168 6.56 -1.42 18.99
CA ASP A 168 7.92 -0.88 19.10
C ASP A 168 8.16 0.08 17.93
N PHE A 169 8.62 1.30 18.23
CA PHE A 169 8.86 2.35 17.24
C PHE A 169 10.36 2.52 16.93
N THR A 170 11.25 1.77 17.58
CA THR A 170 12.70 1.91 17.48
C THR A 170 13.17 1.87 16.03
N GLU A 171 12.89 0.78 15.30
CA GLU A 171 13.30 0.64 13.91
C GLU A 171 12.71 1.75 13.01
N MET A 172 11.43 2.08 13.20
CA MET A 172 10.80 3.17 12.45
C MET A 172 11.52 4.49 12.65
N ILE A 173 11.88 4.81 13.88
CA ILE A 173 12.63 6.02 14.22
C ILE A 173 14.05 5.98 13.64
N GLU A 174 14.75 4.85 13.68
CA GLU A 174 16.06 4.69 13.04
C GLU A 174 15.99 5.02 11.54
N TYR A 175 14.95 4.57 10.82
CA TYR A 175 14.73 4.99 9.44
C TYR A 175 14.36 6.47 9.31
N ALA A 176 13.55 6.98 10.23
CA ALA A 176 13.14 8.38 10.24
C ALA A 176 14.35 9.33 10.34
N THR A 177 15.40 8.98 11.10
CA THR A 177 16.62 9.82 11.23
C THR A 177 17.28 10.17 9.89
N LYS A 178 17.04 9.39 8.83
CA LYS A 178 17.68 9.58 7.52
C LYS A 178 17.02 10.65 6.67
N ASN A 179 15.70 10.84 6.78
CA ASN A 179 14.94 11.66 5.84
C ASN A 179 13.74 12.40 6.46
N VAL A 180 13.43 12.19 7.74
CA VAL A 180 12.36 12.90 8.44
C VAL A 180 12.97 14.10 9.18
N LYS A 181 12.62 15.31 8.74
CA LYS A 181 13.12 16.55 9.33
C LYS A 181 12.35 16.99 10.58
N ALA A 182 11.10 16.55 10.72
CA ALA A 182 10.25 16.85 11.86
C ALA A 182 9.16 15.79 12.07
N LEU A 183 8.76 15.62 13.32
CA LEU A 183 7.62 14.79 13.72
C LEU A 183 6.49 15.69 14.24
N VAL A 184 5.28 15.45 13.74
CA VAL A 184 4.04 16.01 14.29
C VAL A 184 3.23 14.84 14.85
N LEU A 185 3.08 14.80 16.17
CA LEU A 185 2.58 13.64 16.90
C LEU A 185 1.21 13.92 17.50
N LEU A 186 0.30 12.95 17.36
CA LEU A 186 -1.06 13.00 17.92
C LEU A 186 -1.50 11.62 18.43
N GLY A 187 -2.59 11.60 19.21
CA GLY A 187 -3.16 10.36 19.75
C GLY A 187 -2.38 9.75 20.92
N GLN A 188 -2.82 8.57 21.36
CA GLN A 188 -2.33 7.93 22.59
C GLN A 188 -0.84 7.59 22.57
N THR A 189 -0.29 7.24 21.41
CA THR A 189 1.12 6.84 21.27
C THR A 189 2.09 8.02 21.13
N ALA A 190 1.61 9.26 21.12
CA ALA A 190 2.45 10.45 20.86
C ALA A 190 3.65 10.55 21.81
N GLU A 191 3.44 10.32 23.11
CA GLU A 191 4.51 10.42 24.13
C GLU A 191 5.57 9.31 23.97
N LYS A 192 5.15 8.11 23.61
CA LYS A 192 6.05 6.98 23.38
C LYS A 192 6.90 7.20 22.13
N ILE A 193 6.30 7.64 21.03
CA ILE A 193 7.02 7.98 19.79
C ILE A 193 8.00 9.13 20.05
N GLU A 194 7.58 10.16 20.79
CA GLU A 194 8.46 11.29 21.17
C GLU A 194 9.68 10.82 21.96
N THR A 195 9.48 9.94 22.93
CA THR A 195 10.57 9.39 23.77
C THR A 195 11.58 8.65 22.90
N THR A 196 11.12 7.70 22.08
CA THR A 196 12.00 6.95 21.17
C THR A 196 12.69 7.86 20.17
N ALA A 197 11.99 8.85 19.62
CA ALA A 197 12.55 9.82 18.68
C ALA A 197 13.71 10.64 19.30
N LYS A 198 13.55 11.12 20.52
CA LYS A 198 14.59 11.86 21.25
C LYS A 198 15.81 11.00 21.55
N GLU A 199 15.62 9.74 21.95
CA GLU A 199 16.71 8.79 22.17
C GLU A 199 17.56 8.55 20.92
N HIS A 200 16.98 8.69 19.74
CA HIS A 200 17.66 8.53 18.45
C HIS A 200 18.05 9.86 17.79
N GLY A 201 17.97 10.98 18.51
CA GLY A 201 18.47 12.28 18.07
C GLY A 201 17.51 13.12 17.21
N ILE A 202 16.25 12.71 17.05
CA ILE A 202 15.22 13.55 16.41
C ILE A 202 14.65 14.49 17.48
N ASN A 203 14.93 15.79 17.35
CA ASN A 203 14.53 16.80 18.35
C ASN A 203 13.39 17.71 17.87
N ASN A 204 13.19 17.83 16.55
CA ASN A 204 12.13 18.66 15.99
C ASN A 204 10.80 17.91 16.04
N ILE A 205 10.13 18.00 17.19
CA ILE A 205 8.90 17.25 17.49
C ILE A 205 7.85 18.24 17.99
N SER A 206 6.64 18.17 17.43
CA SER A 206 5.47 18.90 17.89
C SER A 206 4.36 17.93 18.26
N LYS A 207 3.79 18.03 19.47
CA LYS A 207 2.57 17.30 19.84
C LYS A 207 1.35 18.19 19.62
N VAL A 208 0.29 17.63 19.05
CA VAL A 208 -0.94 18.33 18.70
C VAL A 208 -2.16 17.49 19.08
N GLU A 209 -3.32 18.15 19.18
CA GLU A 209 -4.54 17.54 19.72
C GLU A 209 -5.38 16.84 18.64
N ASP A 210 -5.36 17.34 17.40
CA ASP A 210 -6.19 16.85 16.29
C ASP A 210 -5.50 16.95 14.93
N MET A 211 -6.18 16.48 13.87
CA MET A 211 -5.65 16.48 12.51
C MET A 211 -5.52 17.89 11.93
N GLU A 212 -6.41 18.82 12.29
CA GLU A 212 -6.34 20.20 11.82
C GLU A 212 -5.06 20.87 12.32
N ALA A 213 -4.79 20.76 13.62
CA ALA A 213 -3.55 21.20 14.23
C ALA A 213 -2.33 20.46 13.66
N ALA A 214 -2.45 19.16 13.35
CA ALA A 214 -1.37 18.38 12.75
C ALA A 214 -1.00 18.86 11.35
N VAL A 215 -1.98 19.03 10.46
CA VAL A 215 -1.77 19.51 9.09
C VAL A 215 -1.22 20.93 9.10
N LYS A 216 -1.80 21.81 9.89
CA LYS A 216 -1.32 23.20 10.04
C LYS A 216 0.11 23.24 10.55
N LYS A 217 0.42 22.49 11.61
CA LYS A 217 1.77 22.47 12.19
C LYS A 217 2.80 21.87 11.24
N ALA A 218 2.43 20.81 10.52
CA ALA A 218 3.29 20.20 9.53
C ALA A 218 3.57 21.15 8.36
N TYR A 219 2.56 21.89 7.90
CA TYR A 219 2.70 22.93 6.88
C TYR A 219 3.62 24.08 7.32
N GLU A 220 3.46 24.59 8.55
CA GLU A 220 4.32 25.65 9.12
C GLU A 220 5.81 25.23 9.17
N ILE A 221 6.09 23.93 9.33
CA ILE A 221 7.46 23.40 9.39
C ILE A 221 8.01 23.07 8.00
N ALA A 222 7.14 22.70 7.05
CA ALA A 222 7.54 22.28 5.72
C ALA A 222 8.06 23.46 4.88
N GLU A 223 9.01 23.18 3.98
CA GLU A 223 9.53 24.13 3.01
C GLU A 223 9.20 23.67 1.59
N SER A 224 9.19 24.59 0.62
CA SER A 224 8.93 24.25 -0.78
C SER A 224 9.89 23.16 -1.25
N GLY A 225 9.33 22.04 -1.73
CA GLY A 225 10.06 20.85 -2.16
C GLY A 225 9.91 19.65 -1.23
N ASP A 226 9.48 19.88 0.01
CA ASP A 226 9.26 18.85 1.03
C ASP A 226 7.96 18.07 0.85
N VAL A 227 7.83 17.01 1.65
CA VAL A 227 6.62 16.19 1.76
C VAL A 227 6.07 16.25 3.19
N VAL A 228 4.80 16.62 3.34
CA VAL A 228 4.00 16.35 4.53
C VAL A 228 3.34 14.99 4.36
N LEU A 229 3.76 14.02 5.18
CA LEU A 229 3.33 12.63 5.10
C LEU A 229 2.48 12.28 6.32
N LEU A 230 1.21 11.94 6.11
CA LEU A 230 0.43 11.20 7.11
C LEU A 230 0.76 9.71 6.96
N SER A 231 1.62 9.18 7.82
CA SER A 231 1.85 7.73 7.94
C SER A 231 1.94 7.36 9.42
N PRO A 232 0.82 6.95 10.04
CA PRO A 232 0.63 7.09 11.47
C PRO A 232 1.36 6.07 12.33
N ALA A 233 1.86 4.97 11.76
CA ALA A 233 2.42 3.80 12.44
C ALA A 233 1.47 3.12 13.45
N CYS A 234 0.26 3.63 13.62
CA CYS A 234 -0.71 3.24 14.63
C CYS A 234 -2.11 3.09 14.03
N ALA A 235 -2.92 2.24 14.65
CA ALA A 235 -4.35 2.18 14.35
C ALA A 235 -5.03 3.51 14.72
N SER A 236 -6.21 3.77 14.15
CA SER A 236 -6.89 5.07 14.28
C SER A 236 -7.91 5.14 15.42
N TRP A 237 -8.14 4.03 16.13
CA TRP A 237 -9.33 3.80 16.96
C TRP A 237 -9.46 4.67 18.22
N ASP A 238 -8.41 5.39 18.61
CA ASP A 238 -8.46 6.35 19.69
C ASP A 238 -9.18 7.65 19.30
N MET A 239 -9.08 8.04 18.03
CA MET A 239 -9.59 9.32 17.52
C MET A 239 -10.62 9.15 16.40
N TYR A 240 -10.63 8.02 15.69
CA TYR A 240 -11.44 7.78 14.49
C TYR A 240 -11.99 6.35 14.44
N PRO A 241 -13.17 6.14 13.82
CA PRO A 241 -13.73 4.79 13.68
C PRO A 241 -12.89 3.85 12.81
N ASN A 242 -12.16 4.38 11.82
CA ASN A 242 -11.33 3.63 10.89
C ASN A 242 -10.26 4.53 10.24
N PHE A 243 -9.35 3.92 9.47
CA PHE A 243 -8.24 4.67 8.88
C PHE A 243 -8.70 5.54 7.71
N GLU A 244 -9.79 5.19 7.05
CA GLU A 244 -10.42 5.95 5.98
C GLU A 244 -10.90 7.30 6.52
N ALA A 245 -11.62 7.32 7.65
CA ALA A 245 -12.08 8.55 8.30
C ALA A 245 -10.91 9.48 8.67
N ARG A 246 -9.83 8.92 9.24
CA ARG A 246 -8.60 9.69 9.53
C ARG A 246 -7.95 10.25 8.25
N GLY A 247 -7.94 9.46 7.19
CA GLY A 247 -7.36 9.85 5.91
C GLY A 247 -8.20 10.91 5.18
N LEU A 248 -9.53 10.90 5.36
CA LEU A 248 -10.43 11.94 4.86
C LEU A 248 -10.25 13.26 5.62
N ASP A 249 -10.20 13.22 6.95
CA ASP A 249 -9.97 14.41 7.79
C ASP A 249 -8.64 15.09 7.43
N PHE A 250 -7.58 14.32 7.18
CA PHE A 250 -6.31 14.85 6.67
C PHE A 250 -6.49 15.62 5.36
N LYS A 251 -7.23 15.05 4.39
CA LYS A 251 -7.50 15.71 3.11
C LYS A 251 -8.34 16.97 3.26
N GLU A 252 -9.39 16.91 4.08
CA GLU A 252 -10.23 18.07 4.37
C GLU A 252 -9.43 19.23 4.96
N ASN A 253 -8.49 18.96 5.87
CA ASN A 253 -7.65 20.00 6.44
C ASN A 253 -6.60 20.55 5.47
N ILE A 254 -6.16 19.78 4.48
CA ILE A 254 -5.29 20.32 3.40
C ILE A 254 -6.06 21.35 2.56
N TYR A 255 -7.34 21.13 2.27
CA TYR A 255 -8.16 22.10 1.53
C TYR A 255 -8.39 23.42 2.28
N LYS A 256 -8.13 23.46 3.59
CA LYS A 256 -8.28 24.66 4.43
C LYS A 256 -6.98 25.49 4.53
N LEU A 257 -5.84 24.97 4.07
CA LEU A 257 -4.56 25.69 4.02
C LEU A 257 -4.58 26.76 2.93
#